data_AF-A0A914QWW5-F1
#
_entry.id   AF-A0A914QWW5-F1
#
_cell.length_a   1.000
_cell.length_b   1.000
_cell.length_c   1.000
_cell.angle_alpha   90.00
_cell.angle_beta   90.00
_cell.angle_gamma   90.00
#
_symmetry.space_group_name_H-M   'P 1'
#
loop_
_entity.id
_entity.type
_entity.pdbx_description
1 polymer ?
#
loop_
_entity_poly.entity_id
_entity_poly.type
_entity_poly.pdbx_seq_one_letter_code
_entity_poly.pdbx_strand_id
1 'polypeptide(L)'
;MAWLINDYNASTPLYVNNIKWGGWNYKNYLYCYNPPELRYKYLYKLSGDFCLNKTVEEEETVLQVCGENDEENGSLCSCEKENLKCNSLENTNIEISENKTVEIKSIQIIHGNISHLNLKKLLPARQSSIESLHFYQTNIRSIENGTFDNFTSLKALDLSENLLTLINEKILTKQIGSTLIELDLNSNRLTLLSPNTFIYLTKLKVLKLSNNLLLNLSSNIFSKSLASLEHLDISSCNISNLMDDLFVNLSNLTHLRLSGNPITTFPTAINFLPKLQFLEISTTKITVLKNSGTKINKNLKYLHGYSTKIERIENCAFCNFPNLKEVNFDFSNALSFIDENAFGFAHSRLKPSLEKFSIFHCNFTTLPESLLNWNSLKHFDAAANPFNCNCSMNWLIKLIKEKSDSIKHSFYECSNPSEFKFKTFLKLPETFCNETFENSTTSIPSTSTTPLPVTVTEAATSPFNGHLMLIILMILLFFIIAFAIIVGGYYYYQNRKIIQIPRNGEDDEDLIEEDFDTENV
;
A
#
# COMPACT_ATOMS: atom_id res chain seq x y z
N MET A 1 43.96 -10.06 2.41
CA MET A 1 42.75 -9.51 3.07
C MET A 1 42.78 -8.00 3.25
N ALA A 2 43.92 -7.37 3.57
CA ALA A 2 44.02 -5.90 3.65
C ALA A 2 43.68 -5.15 2.34
N TRP A 3 43.76 -5.82 1.18
CA TRP A 3 43.36 -5.26 -0.12
C TRP A 3 41.87 -5.46 -0.46
N LEU A 4 41.12 -6.26 0.32
CA LEU A 4 39.68 -6.53 0.10
C LEU A 4 38.76 -5.59 0.91
N ILE A 5 39.31 -4.76 1.79
CA ILE A 5 38.55 -3.90 2.72
C ILE A 5 38.86 -2.41 2.50
N ASN A 6 39.25 -2.01 1.28
CA ASN A 6 39.52 -0.60 0.97
C ASN A 6 38.56 0.02 -0.05
N ASP A 7 37.55 -0.72 -0.52
CA ASP A 7 36.61 -0.19 -1.52
C ASP A 7 35.12 -0.48 -1.26
N TYR A 8 34.76 -0.76 -0.01
CA TYR A 8 33.34 -0.90 0.35
C TYR A 8 32.98 -0.02 1.53
N ASN A 9 32.27 1.08 1.24
CA ASN A 9 31.24 1.61 2.14
C ASN A 9 30.16 0.53 2.28
N ALA A 10 30.41 -0.46 3.14
CA ALA A 10 29.56 -1.64 3.27
C ALA A 10 28.39 -1.37 4.22
N SER A 11 27.26 -0.95 3.66
CA SER A 11 25.93 -1.32 4.16
C SER A 11 25.46 -2.67 3.57
N THR A 12 26.38 -3.49 3.07
CA THR A 12 26.13 -4.82 2.50
C THR A 12 27.00 -5.88 3.19
N PRO A 13 26.44 -7.02 3.64
CA PRO A 13 27.20 -8.09 4.26
C PRO A 13 28.06 -8.82 3.22
N LEU A 14 29.35 -9.00 3.51
CA LEU A 14 30.26 -9.82 2.70
C LEU A 14 30.12 -11.29 3.12
N TYR A 15 29.62 -12.12 2.19
CA TYR A 15 29.64 -13.57 2.33
C TYR A 15 30.97 -14.12 1.84
N VAL A 16 31.79 -14.65 2.75
CA VAL A 16 33.01 -15.38 2.38
C VAL A 16 32.88 -16.82 2.88
N ASN A 17 32.73 -17.76 1.94
CA ASN A 17 32.74 -19.20 2.25
C ASN A 17 34.12 -19.80 1.97
N ASN A 18 34.55 -20.71 2.86
CA ASN A 18 35.70 -21.61 2.71
C ASN A 18 37.08 -20.96 2.57
N ILE A 19 37.52 -20.23 3.59
CA ILE A 19 38.95 -19.97 3.75
C ILE A 19 39.58 -21.17 4.45
N LYS A 20 40.35 -21.98 3.71
CA LYS A 20 41.25 -22.97 4.30
C LYS A 20 42.61 -22.31 4.54
N TRP A 21 42.99 -22.19 5.81
CA TRP A 21 44.34 -21.78 6.19
C TRP A 21 44.84 -22.69 7.32
N GLY A 22 45.94 -23.42 7.05
CA GLY A 22 46.70 -24.18 8.05
C GLY A 22 45.89 -25.04 9.03
N GLY A 23 45.17 -26.06 8.57
CA GLY A 23 44.72 -27.18 9.41
C GLY A 23 43.57 -26.95 10.40
N TRP A 24 43.01 -25.75 10.54
CA TRP A 24 41.89 -25.47 11.44
C TRP A 24 40.62 -25.07 10.68
N ASN A 25 39.50 -25.71 11.00
CA ASN A 25 38.17 -25.45 10.41
C ASN A 25 37.37 -24.58 11.37
N TYR A 26 37.26 -23.27 11.13
CA TYR A 26 36.35 -22.41 11.89
C TYR A 26 34.97 -22.40 11.22
N LYS A 27 33.97 -22.97 11.90
CA LYS A 27 32.57 -22.62 11.72
C LYS A 27 32.20 -21.68 12.86
N ASN A 28 32.13 -20.38 12.60
CA ASN A 28 31.27 -19.40 13.28
C ASN A 28 31.56 -17.98 12.76
N TYR A 29 30.49 -17.19 12.67
CA TYR A 29 30.41 -15.88 12.00
C TYR A 29 30.95 -14.75 12.90
N LEU A 30 31.64 -13.76 12.33
CA LEU A 30 32.05 -12.53 13.03
C LEU A 30 31.36 -11.32 12.39
N TYR A 31 30.64 -10.52 13.18
CA TYR A 31 30.13 -9.20 12.81
C TYR A 31 30.87 -8.15 13.64
N CYS A 32 31.57 -7.22 12.99
CA CYS A 32 32.15 -6.06 13.67
C CYS A 32 31.70 -4.77 12.95
N TYR A 33 30.97 -3.92 13.66
CA TYR A 33 30.75 -2.53 13.26
C TYR A 33 31.93 -1.72 13.80
N ASN A 34 32.73 -1.09 12.92
CA ASN A 34 33.92 -0.35 13.34
C ASN A 34 33.57 1.15 13.40
N PRO A 35 33.56 1.80 14.58
CA PRO A 35 33.35 3.24 14.65
C PRO A 35 34.55 4.00 14.04
N PRO A 36 34.35 5.24 13.55
CA PRO A 36 35.36 6.01 12.78
C PRO A 36 36.69 6.26 13.51
N GLU A 37 36.70 6.13 14.84
CA GLU A 37 37.82 6.45 15.73
C GLU A 37 38.95 5.41 15.73
N LEU A 38 38.70 4.19 15.25
CA LEU A 38 39.67 3.08 15.28
C LEU A 38 40.37 2.83 13.93
N ARG A 39 40.23 3.76 12.97
CA ARG A 39 40.68 3.59 11.57
C ARG A 39 42.20 3.43 11.39
N TYR A 40 43.01 3.58 12.43
CA TYR A 40 44.48 3.62 12.35
C TYR A 40 45.25 2.70 13.33
N LYS A 41 44.61 1.70 13.98
CA LYS A 41 45.36 0.73 14.81
C LYS A 41 45.56 -0.60 14.09
N TYR A 42 46.81 -1.05 14.02
CA TYR A 42 47.23 -2.30 13.41
C TYR A 42 46.53 -3.51 14.05
N LEU A 43 45.89 -4.34 13.21
CA LEU A 43 45.03 -5.49 13.53
C LEU A 43 45.74 -6.73 14.11
N TYR A 44 47.00 -6.64 14.53
CA TYR A 44 47.80 -7.81 14.95
C TYR A 44 47.79 -8.10 16.45
N LYS A 45 46.94 -7.44 17.25
CA LYS A 45 46.96 -7.59 18.71
C LYS A 45 45.59 -7.56 19.39
N LEU A 46 44.57 -8.13 18.75
CA LEU A 46 43.28 -8.37 19.38
C LEU A 46 43.13 -9.89 19.60
N SER A 47 43.40 -10.34 20.83
CA SER A 47 42.99 -11.67 21.29
C SER A 47 41.46 -11.74 21.34
N GLY A 48 40.90 -12.95 21.21
CA GLY A 48 39.48 -13.26 21.01
C GLY A 48 38.46 -12.74 22.04
N ASP A 49 38.86 -11.87 22.95
CA ASP A 49 38.01 -11.24 23.97
C ASP A 49 37.50 -9.84 23.55
N PHE A 50 37.95 -9.28 22.43
CA PHE A 50 37.61 -7.91 22.01
C PHE A 50 36.32 -7.76 21.18
N CYS A 51 35.64 -8.87 20.88
CA CYS A 51 34.27 -8.85 20.34
C CYS A 51 33.22 -9.08 21.44
N LEU A 52 33.57 -8.81 22.70
CA LEU A 52 32.57 -8.61 23.74
C LEU A 52 32.02 -7.20 23.59
N ASN A 53 30.71 -7.17 23.40
CA ASN A 53 29.82 -6.04 23.52
C ASN A 53 30.16 -5.27 24.81
N LYS A 54 31.11 -4.34 24.77
CA LYS A 54 31.17 -3.27 25.75
C LYS A 54 30.08 -2.29 25.33
N THR A 55 28.84 -2.65 25.62
CA THR A 55 27.86 -1.63 25.96
C THR A 55 28.55 -0.83 27.05
N VAL A 56 28.92 0.40 26.73
CA VAL A 56 28.82 1.44 27.75
C VAL A 56 27.35 1.34 28.15
N GLU A 57 27.06 0.58 29.20
CA GLU A 57 25.82 0.74 29.94
C GLU A 57 25.94 2.17 30.48
N GLU A 58 25.54 3.14 29.66
CA GLU A 58 25.08 4.40 30.21
C GLU A 58 24.03 3.97 31.23
N GLU A 59 24.27 4.31 32.50
CA GLU A 59 23.30 4.15 33.57
C GLU A 59 22.07 4.97 33.19
N GLU A 60 21.22 4.40 32.34
CA GLU A 60 19.99 5.04 31.89
C GLU A 60 19.10 5.19 33.10
N THR A 61 18.87 6.45 33.47
CA THR A 61 18.07 6.83 34.62
C THR A 61 16.70 6.14 34.55
N VAL A 62 16.39 5.35 35.58
CA VAL A 62 15.05 4.78 35.78
C VAL A 62 14.07 5.94 35.98
N LEU A 63 13.04 6.01 35.14
CA LEU A 63 11.96 6.98 35.29
C LEU A 63 10.88 6.39 36.20
N GLN A 64 10.82 6.87 37.44
CA GLN A 64 9.70 6.53 38.32
C GLN A 64 8.43 7.26 37.92
N VAL A 65 7.32 6.54 37.85
CA VAL A 65 6.01 7.06 37.43
C VAL A 65 4.88 6.57 38.34
N CYS A 66 3.76 7.28 38.32
CA CYS A 66 2.57 7.03 39.13
C CYS A 66 2.76 7.20 40.65
N GLY A 67 3.69 8.05 41.08
CA GLY A 67 3.88 8.45 42.48
C GLY A 67 2.90 9.54 42.94
N GLU A 68 2.90 9.84 44.24
CA GLU A 68 1.96 10.80 44.88
C GLU A 68 2.08 12.24 44.35
N ASN A 69 3.19 12.60 43.71
CA ASN A 69 3.48 13.96 43.22
C ASN A 69 3.31 14.13 41.69
N ASP A 70 2.93 13.08 40.96
CA ASP A 70 2.89 13.11 39.48
C ASP A 70 1.68 13.87 38.91
N GLU A 71 0.72 14.27 39.76
CA GLU A 71 -0.46 15.04 39.37
C GLU A 71 -0.22 16.57 39.33
N GLU A 72 0.87 17.10 39.90
CA GLU A 72 1.00 18.55 40.12
C GLU A 72 2.12 19.30 39.36
N ASN A 73 3.01 18.65 38.60
CA ASN A 73 4.06 19.39 37.86
C ASN A 73 4.56 18.68 36.60
N GLY A 74 4.07 19.07 35.41
CA GLY A 74 4.78 18.92 34.13
C GLY A 74 5.40 17.54 33.84
N SER A 75 4.83 16.46 34.39
CA SER A 75 5.41 15.13 34.37
C SER A 75 5.35 14.57 32.94
N LEU A 76 6.43 13.93 32.52
CA LEU A 76 6.50 13.25 31.21
C LEU A 76 5.44 12.14 31.10
N CYS A 77 4.92 11.64 32.22
CA CYS A 77 3.98 10.55 32.31
C CYS A 77 2.79 10.88 33.21
N SER A 78 1.61 10.42 32.83
CA SER A 78 0.35 10.54 33.56
C SER A 78 -0.27 9.16 33.77
N CYS A 79 -0.87 8.93 34.94
CA CYS A 79 -1.43 7.62 35.31
C CYS A 79 -2.90 7.73 35.71
N GLU A 80 -3.80 7.36 34.80
CA GLU A 80 -5.24 7.38 35.03
C GLU A 80 -5.80 5.95 35.09
N LYS A 81 -6.30 5.55 36.27
CA LYS A 81 -6.85 4.21 36.54
C LYS A 81 -5.83 3.11 36.20
N GLU A 82 -6.11 2.30 35.17
CA GLU A 82 -5.28 1.19 34.68
C GLU A 82 -4.39 1.61 33.50
N ASN A 83 -4.33 2.90 33.15
CA ASN A 83 -3.60 3.41 31.99
C ASN A 83 -2.42 4.30 32.42
N LEU A 84 -1.25 4.03 31.86
CA LEU A 84 -0.07 4.89 31.95
C LEU A 84 0.17 5.51 30.58
N LYS A 85 0.21 6.83 30.50
CA LYS A 85 0.49 7.56 29.27
C LYS A 85 1.70 8.47 29.46
N CYS A 86 2.74 8.23 28.68
CA CYS A 86 3.96 8.99 28.66
C CYS A 86 4.16 9.71 27.32
N ASN A 87 4.70 10.91 27.38
CA ASN A 87 5.05 11.71 26.21
C ASN A 87 6.53 12.09 26.23
N SER A 88 7.13 12.18 25.05
CA SER A 88 8.49 12.70 24.83
C SER A 88 9.58 11.94 25.59
N LEU A 89 9.45 10.61 25.70
CA LEU A 89 10.44 9.77 26.37
C LEU A 89 11.66 9.49 25.48
N GLU A 90 12.84 9.47 26.09
CA GLU A 90 14.11 9.11 25.45
C GLU A 90 14.51 7.65 25.72
N ASN A 91 14.02 7.06 26.81
CA ASN A 91 14.24 5.66 27.16
C ASN A 91 12.93 4.99 27.62
N THR A 92 12.94 3.65 27.69
CA THR A 92 11.79 2.84 28.14
C THR A 92 11.94 2.28 29.54
N ASN A 93 12.99 2.69 30.27
CA ASN A 93 13.32 2.22 31.62
C ASN A 93 12.41 2.86 32.67
N ILE A 94 11.14 2.43 32.65
CA ILE A 94 10.07 2.99 33.47
C ILE A 94 9.80 2.05 34.66
N GLU A 95 9.77 2.62 35.86
CA GLU A 95 9.39 1.92 37.09
C GLU A 95 8.08 2.50 37.64
N ILE A 96 7.04 1.67 37.75
CA ILE A 96 5.74 2.08 38.28
C ILE A 96 5.79 2.01 39.81
N SER A 97 5.43 3.11 40.47
CA SER A 97 5.43 3.24 41.93
C SER A 97 4.70 2.09 42.63
N GLU A 98 5.35 1.51 43.65
CA GLU A 98 4.79 0.44 44.49
C GLU A 98 3.50 0.86 45.20
N ASN A 99 3.36 2.15 45.52
CA ASN A 99 2.19 2.70 46.20
C ASN A 99 0.93 2.74 45.31
N LYS A 100 1.06 2.50 44.00
CA LYS A 100 -0.09 2.44 43.10
C LYS A 100 -0.89 1.16 43.36
N THR A 101 -2.05 1.34 44.00
CA THR A 101 -3.00 0.27 44.36
C THR A 101 -3.71 -0.34 43.16
N VAL A 102 -3.85 0.41 42.06
CA VAL A 102 -4.46 -0.06 40.81
C VAL A 102 -3.37 -0.60 39.89
N GLU A 103 -3.57 -1.81 39.39
CA GLU A 103 -2.66 -2.45 38.44
C GLU A 103 -2.81 -1.83 37.06
N ILE A 104 -1.69 -1.41 36.46
CA ILE A 104 -1.67 -0.86 35.11
C ILE A 104 -1.85 -2.01 34.11
N LYS A 105 -2.72 -1.82 33.12
CA LYS A 105 -2.96 -2.78 32.03
C LYS A 105 -2.65 -2.22 30.66
N SER A 106 -2.60 -0.89 30.51
CA SER A 106 -2.31 -0.23 29.24
C SER A 106 -1.20 0.79 29.41
N ILE A 107 -0.24 0.76 28.49
CA ILE A 107 0.85 1.72 28.46
C ILE A 107 0.93 2.34 27.07
N GLN A 108 0.93 3.66 27.03
CA GLN A 108 1.06 4.45 25.82
C GLN A 108 2.27 5.35 25.95
N ILE A 109 3.22 5.21 25.03
CA ILE A 109 4.37 6.09 24.92
C ILE A 109 4.26 6.78 23.55
N ILE A 110 4.07 8.10 23.59
CA ILE A 110 3.73 8.90 22.41
C ILE A 110 4.76 10.00 22.23
N HIS A 111 5.33 10.12 21.03
CA HIS A 111 6.42 11.05 20.74
C HIS A 111 7.66 10.71 21.59
N GLY A 112 8.79 10.42 20.97
CA GLY A 112 9.98 10.05 21.73
C GLY A 112 11.16 9.75 20.85
N ASN A 113 12.32 9.56 21.46
CA ASN A 113 13.55 9.19 20.77
C ASN A 113 14.05 7.81 21.21
N ILE A 114 13.13 6.86 21.36
CA ILE A 114 13.43 5.48 21.74
C ILE A 114 13.83 4.74 20.47
N SER A 115 15.10 4.82 20.10
CA SER A 115 15.59 4.19 18.87
C SER A 115 15.65 2.66 18.93
N HIS A 116 15.74 2.09 20.13
CA HIS A 116 15.91 0.65 20.36
C HIS A 116 15.06 0.17 21.55
N LEU A 117 14.29 -0.91 21.34
CA LEU A 117 13.59 -1.59 22.44
C LEU A 117 14.38 -2.82 22.91
N ASN A 118 14.52 -2.94 24.24
CA ASN A 118 15.27 -4.00 24.91
C ASN A 118 14.43 -4.62 26.04
N LEU A 119 14.51 -5.95 26.19
CA LEU A 119 13.78 -6.72 27.21
C LEU A 119 14.02 -6.24 28.65
N LYS A 120 15.28 -5.95 29.01
CA LYS A 120 15.64 -5.54 30.38
C LYS A 120 15.10 -4.18 30.74
N LYS A 121 14.92 -3.32 29.74
CA LYS A 121 14.55 -1.91 29.92
C LYS A 121 13.05 -1.71 29.92
N LEU A 122 12.28 -2.57 29.24
CA LEU A 122 10.86 -2.37 29.13
C LEU A 122 10.12 -2.87 30.39
N LEU A 123 9.90 -1.94 31.34
CA LEU A 123 9.09 -2.12 32.56
C LEU A 123 9.54 -3.31 33.42
N PRO A 124 10.68 -3.24 34.13
CA PRO A 124 11.21 -4.36 34.89
C PRO A 124 10.23 -4.98 35.91
N ALA A 125 9.22 -4.22 36.38
CA ALA A 125 8.14 -4.70 37.23
C ALA A 125 6.76 -4.66 36.52
N ARG A 126 5.91 -5.67 36.80
CA ARG A 126 4.49 -5.78 36.40
C ARG A 126 4.17 -6.16 34.93
N GLN A 127 5.11 -6.67 34.13
CA GLN A 127 4.87 -7.00 32.70
C GLN A 127 3.72 -7.99 32.48
N SER A 128 3.51 -8.93 33.41
CA SER A 128 2.47 -9.97 33.31
C SER A 128 1.04 -9.44 33.33
N SER A 129 0.83 -8.23 33.83
CA SER A 129 -0.48 -7.59 33.96
C SER A 129 -0.87 -6.74 32.74
N ILE A 130 0.13 -6.35 31.96
CA ILE A 130 -0.04 -5.46 30.82
C ILE A 130 -0.74 -6.20 29.69
N GLU A 131 -1.89 -5.67 29.30
CA GLU A 131 -2.71 -6.16 28.21
C GLU A 131 -2.47 -5.39 26.91
N SER A 132 -1.97 -4.15 26.98
CA SER A 132 -1.73 -3.34 25.79
C SER A 132 -0.48 -2.45 25.90
N LEU A 133 0.33 -2.46 24.86
CA LEU A 133 1.54 -1.65 24.71
C LEU A 133 1.43 -0.85 23.41
N HIS A 134 1.53 0.47 23.51
CA HIS A 134 1.49 1.38 22.37
C HIS A 134 2.73 2.27 22.35
N PHE A 135 3.48 2.19 21.26
CA PHE A 135 4.63 3.04 20.98
C PHE A 135 4.38 3.80 19.69
N TYR A 136 3.93 5.04 19.81
CA TYR A 136 3.54 5.86 18.66
C TYR A 136 4.53 7.00 18.47
N GLN A 137 5.08 7.15 17.26
CA GLN A 137 6.02 8.23 16.93
C GLN A 137 7.24 8.29 17.86
N THR A 138 7.75 7.12 18.26
CA THR A 138 8.89 7.00 19.19
C THR A 138 10.25 6.79 18.51
N ASN A 139 10.30 6.84 17.18
CA ASN A 139 11.51 6.65 16.36
C ASN A 139 12.19 5.27 16.52
N ILE A 140 11.46 4.22 16.91
CA ILE A 140 12.03 2.87 17.08
C ILE A 140 12.53 2.35 15.74
N ARG A 141 13.80 1.93 15.70
CA ARG A 141 14.47 1.37 14.52
C ARG A 141 14.67 -0.13 14.64
N SER A 142 14.89 -0.62 15.85
CA SER A 142 15.15 -2.04 16.11
C SER A 142 14.57 -2.49 17.45
N ILE A 143 14.23 -3.78 17.51
CA ILE A 143 13.69 -4.43 18.69
C ILE A 143 14.53 -5.67 18.94
N GLU A 144 15.02 -5.83 20.18
CA GLU A 144 15.73 -7.03 20.59
C GLU A 144 14.80 -8.26 20.57
N ASN A 145 15.35 -9.43 20.24
CA ASN A 145 14.60 -10.67 20.29
C ASN A 145 14.04 -10.92 21.69
N GLY A 146 12.80 -11.40 21.77
CA GLY A 146 12.14 -11.69 23.03
C GLY A 146 11.81 -10.48 23.90
N THR A 147 11.94 -9.24 23.40
CA THR A 147 11.60 -8.00 24.14
C THR A 147 10.21 -8.06 24.81
N PHE A 148 9.26 -8.77 24.20
CA PHE A 148 7.89 -8.85 24.68
C PHE A 148 7.57 -10.15 25.45
N ASP A 149 8.54 -11.05 25.69
CA ASP A 149 8.27 -12.41 26.20
C ASP A 149 7.70 -12.42 27.63
N ASN A 150 8.02 -11.41 28.44
CA ASN A 150 7.52 -11.27 29.80
C ASN A 150 6.07 -10.74 29.86
N PHE A 151 5.54 -10.22 28.75
CA PHE A 151 4.20 -9.65 28.67
C PHE A 151 3.17 -10.75 28.40
N THR A 152 3.01 -11.65 29.38
CA THR A 152 2.22 -12.88 29.24
C THR A 152 0.71 -12.66 29.12
N SER A 153 0.20 -11.44 29.37
CA SER A 153 -1.20 -11.05 29.17
C SER A 153 -1.41 -10.13 27.97
N LEU A 154 -0.38 -9.88 27.15
CA LEU A 154 -0.42 -8.91 26.08
C LEU A 154 -1.44 -9.31 25.00
N LYS A 155 -2.43 -8.45 24.78
CA LYS A 155 -3.49 -8.59 23.77
C LYS A 155 -3.31 -7.62 22.62
N ALA A 156 -2.78 -6.42 22.85
CA ALA A 156 -2.57 -5.42 21.81
C ALA A 156 -1.13 -4.90 21.83
N LEU A 157 -0.48 -4.92 20.68
CA LEU A 157 0.85 -4.33 20.46
C LEU A 157 0.78 -3.37 19.28
N ASP A 158 0.98 -2.10 19.56
CA ASP A 158 1.02 -1.04 18.57
C ASP A 158 2.44 -0.46 18.51
N LEU A 159 3.05 -0.63 17.34
CA LEU A 159 4.37 -0.13 16.98
C LEU A 159 4.27 0.80 15.77
N SER A 160 3.09 1.36 15.52
CA SER A 160 2.83 2.21 14.35
C SER A 160 3.61 3.53 14.40
N GLU A 161 3.84 4.10 13.21
CA GLU A 161 4.55 5.37 13.05
C GLU A 161 5.96 5.38 13.68
N ASN A 162 6.70 4.28 13.51
CA ASN A 162 8.11 4.18 13.87
C ASN A 162 8.99 4.02 12.62
N LEU A 163 10.24 3.62 12.81
CA LEU A 163 11.25 3.51 11.77
C LEU A 163 11.73 2.06 11.61
N LEU A 164 10.90 1.08 11.99
CA LEU A 164 11.25 -0.34 11.93
C LEU A 164 11.48 -0.76 10.48
N THR A 165 12.62 -1.40 10.22
CA THR A 165 12.94 -1.99 8.90
C THR A 165 12.73 -3.50 8.87
N LEU A 166 12.62 -4.14 10.04
CA LEU A 166 12.50 -5.59 10.20
C LEU A 166 11.55 -5.94 11.35
N ILE A 167 10.73 -6.95 11.12
CA ILE A 167 9.99 -7.68 12.16
C ILE A 167 10.02 -9.17 11.83
N ASN A 168 10.24 -10.03 12.82
CA ASN A 168 10.46 -11.46 12.62
C ASN A 168 9.92 -12.30 13.80
N GLU A 169 9.98 -13.61 13.65
CA GLU A 169 9.50 -14.59 14.63
C GLU A 169 10.26 -14.62 15.96
N LYS A 170 11.46 -14.00 16.00
CA LYS A 170 12.25 -13.87 17.24
C LYS A 170 11.83 -12.67 18.07
N ILE A 171 11.17 -11.68 17.46
CA ILE A 171 10.51 -10.57 18.15
C ILE A 171 9.07 -10.97 18.48
N LEU A 172 8.36 -11.58 17.51
CA LEU A 172 6.99 -12.05 17.63
C LEU A 172 6.95 -13.54 18.04
N THR A 173 7.45 -13.81 19.25
CA THR A 173 7.70 -15.17 19.76
C THR A 173 6.43 -15.96 20.04
N LYS A 174 6.61 -17.25 20.35
CA LYS A 174 5.53 -18.14 20.78
C LYS A 174 4.84 -17.69 22.06
N GLN A 175 5.57 -17.05 22.97
CA GLN A 175 5.07 -16.55 24.25
C GLN A 175 3.91 -15.58 24.00
N ILE A 176 4.16 -14.49 23.27
CA ILE A 176 3.14 -13.49 22.96
C ILE A 176 2.13 -13.97 21.92
N GLY A 177 2.53 -14.86 21.00
CA GLY A 177 1.65 -15.36 19.95
C GLY A 177 0.42 -16.14 20.45
N SER A 178 0.47 -16.58 21.71
CA SER A 178 -0.65 -17.26 22.39
C SER A 178 -1.67 -16.32 23.03
N THR A 179 -1.39 -15.01 23.09
CA THR A 179 -2.24 -14.01 23.74
C THR A 179 -2.57 -12.81 22.85
N LEU A 180 -1.67 -12.46 21.93
CA LEU A 180 -1.80 -11.27 21.07
C LEU A 180 -3.01 -11.40 20.12
N ILE A 181 -3.86 -10.37 20.15
CA ILE A 181 -5.12 -10.24 19.40
C ILE A 181 -4.97 -9.17 18.31
N GLU A 182 -4.29 -8.07 18.62
CA GLU A 182 -4.07 -6.95 17.69
C GLU A 182 -2.57 -6.63 17.58
N LEU A 183 -2.10 -6.51 16.34
CA LEU A 183 -0.76 -6.05 16.00
C LEU A 183 -0.85 -4.93 14.97
N ASP A 184 -0.43 -3.73 15.38
CA ASP A 184 -0.34 -2.56 14.51
C ASP A 184 1.13 -2.24 14.20
N LEU A 185 1.48 -2.33 12.92
CA LEU A 185 2.80 -2.05 12.36
C LEU A 185 2.72 -0.99 11.26
N ASN A 186 1.62 -0.23 11.22
CA ASN A 186 1.39 0.80 10.20
C ASN A 186 2.52 1.84 10.17
N SER A 187 2.77 2.43 9.01
CA SER A 187 3.65 3.59 8.84
C SER A 187 5.06 3.35 9.39
N ASN A 188 5.63 2.19 9.09
CA ASN A 188 7.02 1.84 9.37
C ASN A 188 7.82 1.81 8.06
N ARG A 189 9.04 1.27 8.09
CA ARG A 189 9.92 1.12 6.92
C ARG A 189 10.17 -0.34 6.60
N LEU A 190 9.20 -1.22 6.87
CA LEU A 190 9.33 -2.65 6.62
C LEU A 190 9.42 -2.88 5.11
N THR A 191 10.46 -3.57 4.66
CA THR A 191 10.69 -3.87 3.24
C THR A 191 10.48 -5.34 2.89
N LEU A 192 10.76 -6.24 3.84
CA LEU A 192 10.65 -7.68 3.68
C LEU A 192 10.05 -8.31 4.94
N LEU A 193 9.13 -9.24 4.75
CA LEU A 193 8.64 -10.13 5.81
C LEU A 193 9.05 -11.57 5.48
N SER A 194 9.73 -12.21 6.43
CA SER A 194 10.03 -13.64 6.36
C SER A 194 8.73 -14.44 6.34
N PRO A 195 8.64 -15.57 5.62
CA PRO A 195 7.44 -16.44 5.66
C PRO A 195 7.03 -16.84 7.08
N ASN A 196 7.97 -16.85 8.03
CA ASN A 196 7.72 -17.22 9.41
C ASN A 196 7.41 -16.04 10.34
N THR A 197 7.45 -14.79 9.86
CA THR A 197 7.31 -13.58 10.70
C THR A 197 6.08 -13.65 11.64
N PHE A 198 4.96 -14.21 11.18
CA PHE A 198 3.72 -14.33 11.96
C PHE A 198 3.36 -15.77 12.35
N ILE A 199 4.32 -16.71 12.32
CA ILE A 199 4.06 -18.15 12.48
C ILE A 199 3.47 -18.53 13.84
N TYR A 200 3.71 -17.73 14.88
CA TYR A 200 3.24 -18.04 16.24
C TYR A 200 1.94 -17.34 16.64
N LEU A 201 1.44 -16.39 15.85
CA LEU A 201 0.35 -15.47 16.23
C LEU A 201 -1.05 -16.11 16.09
N THR A 202 -1.28 -17.21 16.80
CA THR A 202 -2.47 -18.08 16.64
C THR A 202 -3.80 -17.46 17.05
N LYS A 203 -3.78 -16.45 17.92
CA LYS A 203 -4.97 -15.72 18.39
C LYS A 203 -5.18 -14.37 17.70
N LEU A 204 -4.29 -13.98 16.79
CA LEU A 204 -4.34 -12.67 16.16
C LEU A 204 -5.62 -12.52 15.32
N LYS A 205 -6.35 -11.44 15.58
CA LYS A 205 -7.58 -11.05 14.89
C LYS A 205 -7.38 -9.84 13.99
N VAL A 206 -6.48 -8.93 14.36
CA VAL A 206 -6.23 -7.68 13.64
C VAL A 206 -4.74 -7.58 13.34
N LEU A 207 -4.41 -7.47 12.05
CA LEU A 207 -3.05 -7.20 11.57
C LEU A 207 -3.08 -6.00 10.63
N LYS A 208 -2.34 -4.95 11.01
CA LYS A 208 -2.23 -3.74 10.20
C LYS A 208 -0.77 -3.52 9.82
N LEU A 209 -0.52 -3.42 8.52
CA LEU A 209 0.80 -3.28 7.92
C LEU A 209 0.85 -2.10 6.93
N SER A 210 -0.17 -1.25 6.92
CA SER A 210 -0.32 -0.20 5.92
C SER A 210 0.83 0.81 5.95
N ASN A 211 1.07 1.50 4.82
CA ASN A 211 2.15 2.48 4.68
C ASN A 211 3.55 1.91 5.02
N ASN A 212 3.84 0.69 4.55
CA ASN A 212 5.18 0.10 4.55
C ASN A 212 5.69 -0.05 3.10
N LEU A 213 6.87 -0.64 2.91
CA LEU A 213 7.49 -0.82 1.59
C LEU A 213 7.61 -2.31 1.22
N LEU A 214 6.54 -3.08 1.52
CA LEU A 214 6.44 -4.52 1.30
C LEU A 214 6.23 -4.85 -0.20
N LEU A 215 7.28 -4.67 -1.01
CA LEU A 215 7.25 -4.89 -2.46
C LEU A 215 6.66 -6.25 -2.87
N ASN A 216 7.04 -7.32 -2.16
CA ASN A 216 6.60 -8.69 -2.44
C ASN A 216 6.26 -9.42 -1.14
N LEU A 217 5.12 -10.09 -1.13
CA LEU A 217 4.71 -11.00 -0.07
C LEU A 217 4.96 -12.44 -0.52
N SER A 218 5.58 -13.24 0.35
CA SER A 218 5.68 -14.69 0.10
C SER A 218 4.29 -15.34 0.18
N SER A 219 4.04 -16.40 -0.60
CA SER A 219 2.74 -17.10 -0.59
C SER A 219 2.34 -17.65 0.78
N ASN A 220 3.32 -17.90 1.65
CA ASN A 220 3.12 -18.47 2.98
C ASN A 220 3.18 -17.46 4.12
N ILE A 221 3.31 -16.14 3.85
CA ILE A 221 3.36 -15.12 4.90
C ILE A 221 2.10 -15.15 5.79
N PHE A 222 0.95 -15.42 5.16
CA PHE A 222 -0.33 -15.61 5.82
C PHE A 222 -0.62 -17.10 6.00
N SER A 223 0.21 -17.75 6.81
CA SER A 223 0.12 -19.19 7.07
C SER A 223 -1.14 -19.56 7.88
N LYS A 224 -1.37 -20.87 8.08
CA LYS A 224 -2.46 -21.39 8.94
C LYS A 224 -2.43 -20.88 10.38
N SER A 225 -1.29 -20.36 10.87
CA SER A 225 -1.21 -19.70 12.17
C SER A 225 -2.19 -18.54 12.28
N LEU A 226 -2.45 -17.83 11.18
CA LEU A 226 -3.34 -16.67 11.13
C LEU A 226 -4.79 -17.05 10.80
N ALA A 227 -5.21 -18.30 11.05
CA ALA A 227 -6.60 -18.73 10.82
C ALA A 227 -7.63 -17.93 11.64
N SER A 228 -7.23 -17.35 12.77
CA SER A 228 -8.06 -16.48 13.60
C SER A 228 -8.19 -15.04 13.09
N LEU A 229 -7.43 -14.67 12.04
CA LEU A 229 -7.37 -13.30 11.56
C LEU A 229 -8.71 -12.88 10.95
N GLU A 230 -9.26 -11.76 11.43
CA GLU A 230 -10.55 -11.20 11.03
C GLU A 230 -10.36 -9.93 10.18
N HIS A 231 -9.30 -9.15 10.45
CA HIS A 231 -8.99 -7.89 9.77
C HIS A 231 -7.53 -7.87 9.30
N LEU A 232 -7.34 -7.63 8.00
CA LEU A 232 -6.02 -7.46 7.39
C LEU A 232 -5.97 -6.15 6.62
N ASP A 233 -5.03 -5.29 7.00
CA ASP A 233 -4.71 -4.07 6.26
C ASP A 233 -3.29 -4.12 5.72
N ILE A 234 -3.17 -4.20 4.39
CA ILE A 234 -1.90 -4.15 3.66
C ILE A 234 -1.92 -3.00 2.63
N SER A 235 -2.62 -1.92 2.97
CA SER A 235 -2.74 -0.74 2.09
C SER A 235 -1.41 0.02 1.96
N SER A 236 -1.15 0.62 0.81
CA SER A 236 0.04 1.46 0.57
C SER A 236 1.35 0.74 0.89
N CYS A 237 1.43 -0.56 0.56
CA CYS A 237 2.59 -1.41 0.78
C CYS A 237 3.47 -1.57 -0.46
N ASN A 238 3.09 -0.94 -1.57
CA ASN A 238 3.70 -1.09 -2.89
C ASN A 238 3.61 -2.52 -3.48
N ILE A 239 2.55 -3.25 -3.12
CA ILE A 239 2.28 -4.61 -3.61
C ILE A 239 1.71 -4.55 -5.02
N SER A 240 2.41 -5.11 -6.02
CA SER A 240 1.93 -5.13 -7.41
C SER A 240 1.19 -6.41 -7.78
N ASN A 241 1.59 -7.54 -7.20
CA ASN A 241 1.07 -8.87 -7.52
C ASN A 241 0.54 -9.56 -6.26
N LEU A 242 -0.72 -10.00 -6.32
CA LEU A 242 -1.34 -10.85 -5.31
C LEU A 242 -1.48 -12.26 -5.89
N MET A 243 -0.78 -13.23 -5.29
CA MET A 243 -0.88 -14.63 -5.70
C MET A 243 -2.28 -15.18 -5.38
N ASP A 244 -2.79 -16.10 -6.20
CA ASP A 244 -4.14 -16.67 -6.06
C ASP A 244 -4.36 -17.36 -4.70
N ASP A 245 -3.30 -17.88 -4.08
CA ASP A 245 -3.31 -18.64 -2.83
C ASP A 245 -2.89 -17.81 -1.60
N LEU A 246 -2.52 -16.53 -1.78
CA LEU A 246 -1.93 -15.70 -0.71
C LEU A 246 -2.80 -15.63 0.56
N PHE A 247 -4.12 -15.67 0.40
CA PHE A 247 -5.06 -15.56 1.52
C PHE A 247 -5.77 -16.88 1.86
N VAL A 248 -5.39 -18.01 1.24
CA VAL A 248 -6.15 -19.27 1.31
C VAL A 248 -6.35 -19.81 2.73
N ASN A 249 -5.42 -19.51 3.64
CA ASN A 249 -5.46 -19.97 5.03
C ASN A 249 -6.23 -19.04 5.98
N LEU A 250 -6.62 -17.84 5.53
CA LEU A 250 -7.28 -16.83 6.36
C LEU A 250 -8.79 -17.09 6.48
N SER A 251 -9.14 -18.23 7.10
CA SER A 251 -10.50 -18.76 7.13
C SER A 251 -11.53 -17.90 7.89
N ASN A 252 -11.06 -17.01 8.77
CA ASN A 252 -11.92 -16.07 9.50
C ASN A 252 -11.88 -14.64 8.97
N LEU A 253 -11.16 -14.35 7.88
CA LEU A 253 -11.00 -12.99 7.41
C LEU A 253 -12.34 -12.40 6.96
N THR A 254 -12.70 -11.26 7.53
CA THR A 254 -13.94 -10.53 7.25
C THR A 254 -13.68 -9.20 6.55
N HIS A 255 -12.53 -8.56 6.81
CA HIS A 255 -12.15 -7.28 6.22
C HIS A 255 -10.75 -7.36 5.61
N LEU A 256 -10.65 -6.99 4.34
CA LEU A 256 -9.39 -6.91 3.61
C LEU A 256 -9.24 -5.52 2.97
N ARG A 257 -8.17 -4.81 3.32
CA ARG A 257 -7.82 -3.52 2.71
C ARG A 257 -6.55 -3.64 1.88
N LEU A 258 -6.65 -3.25 0.62
CA LEU A 258 -5.60 -3.31 -0.40
C LEU A 258 -5.31 -1.93 -1.00
N SER A 259 -5.83 -0.85 -0.42
CA SER A 259 -5.79 0.49 -1.00
C SER A 259 -4.36 0.94 -1.32
N GLY A 260 -4.18 1.83 -2.30
CA GLY A 260 -2.88 2.48 -2.53
C GLY A 260 -1.76 1.55 -3.01
N ASN A 261 -2.09 0.32 -3.41
CA ASN A 261 -1.13 -0.62 -3.97
C ASN A 261 -1.18 -0.60 -5.50
N PRO A 262 -0.04 -0.77 -6.21
CA PRO A 262 0.02 -0.81 -7.67
C PRO A 262 -0.54 -2.10 -8.30
N ILE A 263 -1.59 -2.67 -7.71
CA ILE A 263 -2.29 -3.87 -8.18
C ILE A 263 -2.99 -3.55 -9.51
N THR A 264 -2.70 -4.34 -10.55
CA THR A 264 -3.25 -4.14 -11.90
C THR A 264 -4.42 -5.06 -12.23
N THR A 265 -4.61 -6.14 -11.46
CA THR A 265 -5.68 -7.12 -11.66
C THR A 265 -6.55 -7.26 -10.42
N PHE A 266 -7.85 -7.43 -10.62
CA PHE A 266 -8.76 -7.68 -9.50
C PHE A 266 -8.40 -9.02 -8.80
N PRO A 267 -8.28 -9.06 -7.46
CA PRO A 267 -7.73 -10.22 -6.74
C PRO A 267 -8.73 -11.39 -6.68
N THR A 268 -8.57 -12.36 -7.58
CA THR A 268 -9.33 -13.63 -7.64
C THR A 268 -9.22 -14.46 -6.37
N ALA A 269 -8.11 -14.34 -5.64
CA ALA A 269 -7.85 -14.99 -4.35
C ALA A 269 -8.97 -14.78 -3.32
N ILE A 270 -9.69 -13.65 -3.37
CA ILE A 270 -10.79 -13.35 -2.44
C ILE A 270 -11.95 -14.35 -2.56
N ASN A 271 -12.09 -15.02 -3.69
CA ASN A 271 -13.15 -16.01 -3.90
C ASN A 271 -12.97 -17.25 -3.03
N PHE A 272 -11.78 -17.43 -2.45
CA PHE A 272 -11.48 -18.53 -1.54
C PHE A 272 -11.69 -18.17 -0.07
N LEU A 273 -12.01 -16.91 0.25
CA LEU A 273 -12.22 -16.45 1.63
C LEU A 273 -13.68 -16.66 2.07
N PRO A 274 -13.95 -17.62 2.97
CA PRO A 274 -15.31 -18.07 3.26
C PRO A 274 -16.10 -17.12 4.18
N LYS A 275 -15.46 -16.10 4.76
CA LYS A 275 -16.11 -15.11 5.64
C LYS A 275 -15.88 -13.67 5.23
N LEU A 276 -15.23 -13.41 4.09
CA LEU A 276 -14.91 -12.04 3.67
C LEU A 276 -16.20 -11.26 3.42
N GLN A 277 -16.37 -10.12 4.08
CA GLN A 277 -17.54 -9.26 3.96
C GLN A 277 -17.19 -7.91 3.32
N PHE A 278 -15.99 -7.40 3.57
CA PHE A 278 -15.56 -6.08 3.14
C PHE A 278 -14.24 -6.17 2.37
N LEU A 279 -14.23 -5.61 1.17
CA LEU A 279 -13.04 -5.45 0.33
C LEU A 279 -12.88 -3.99 -0.08
N GLU A 280 -11.68 -3.47 0.15
CA GLU A 280 -11.31 -2.10 -0.19
C GLU A 280 -10.11 -2.11 -1.16
N ILE A 281 -10.32 -1.55 -2.36
CA ILE A 281 -9.37 -1.52 -3.49
C ILE A 281 -9.14 -0.10 -4.01
N SER A 282 -9.43 0.93 -3.20
CA SER A 282 -9.18 2.33 -3.56
C SER A 282 -7.76 2.58 -4.05
N THR A 283 -7.61 3.54 -4.95
CA THR A 283 -6.30 4.00 -5.45
C THR A 283 -5.38 2.89 -5.98
N THR A 284 -5.96 1.77 -6.43
CA THR A 284 -5.24 0.70 -7.14
C THR A 284 -5.09 1.02 -8.64
N LYS A 285 -4.25 0.25 -9.34
CA LYS A 285 -4.00 0.38 -10.78
C LYS A 285 -4.86 -0.57 -11.63
N ILE A 286 -5.95 -1.09 -11.07
CA ILE A 286 -6.89 -1.94 -11.80
C ILE A 286 -7.59 -1.06 -12.86
N THR A 287 -7.47 -1.43 -14.13
CA THR A 287 -8.11 -0.69 -15.24
C THR A 287 -9.41 -1.32 -15.72
N VAL A 288 -9.59 -2.62 -15.53
CA VAL A 288 -10.79 -3.35 -15.98
C VAL A 288 -11.28 -4.26 -14.87
N LEU A 289 -12.56 -4.13 -14.51
CA LEU A 289 -13.25 -5.13 -13.69
C LEU A 289 -13.93 -6.15 -14.58
N LYS A 290 -13.45 -7.39 -14.50
CA LYS A 290 -14.00 -8.56 -15.20
C LYS A 290 -14.50 -9.59 -14.20
N ASN A 291 -15.19 -10.62 -14.69
CA ASN A 291 -15.61 -11.73 -13.85
C ASN A 291 -14.41 -12.34 -13.10
N SER A 292 -14.53 -12.44 -11.78
CA SER A 292 -13.44 -12.84 -10.87
C SER A 292 -13.16 -14.35 -10.82
N GLY A 293 -13.80 -15.17 -11.66
CA GLY A 293 -13.53 -16.62 -11.76
C GLY A 293 -14.78 -17.50 -11.71
N THR A 294 -14.63 -18.78 -11.37
CA THR A 294 -15.75 -19.73 -11.31
C THR A 294 -16.31 -19.94 -9.90
N LYS A 295 -15.56 -19.54 -8.87
CA LYS A 295 -15.94 -19.74 -7.47
C LYS A 295 -16.75 -18.56 -6.95
N ILE A 296 -17.95 -18.86 -6.45
CA ILE A 296 -18.87 -17.87 -5.89
C ILE A 296 -18.45 -17.50 -4.47
N ASN A 297 -18.22 -16.21 -4.22
CA ASN A 297 -18.08 -15.67 -2.87
C ASN A 297 -19.45 -15.17 -2.37
N LYS A 298 -20.10 -15.98 -1.54
CA LYS A 298 -21.43 -15.69 -0.98
C LYS A 298 -21.39 -14.73 0.22
N ASN A 299 -20.23 -14.23 0.63
CA ASN A 299 -20.10 -13.48 1.87
C ASN A 299 -19.74 -12.01 1.66
N LEU A 300 -19.15 -11.67 0.51
CA LEU A 300 -18.78 -10.30 0.20
C LEU A 300 -20.05 -9.44 0.10
N LYS A 301 -20.08 -8.39 0.93
CA LYS A 301 -21.20 -7.45 1.07
C LYS A 301 -20.83 -6.04 0.62
N TYR A 302 -19.59 -5.63 0.84
CA TYR A 302 -19.13 -4.26 0.61
C TYR A 302 -17.88 -4.30 -0.28
N LEU A 303 -17.95 -3.64 -1.43
CA LEU A 303 -16.81 -3.44 -2.33
C LEU A 303 -16.62 -1.94 -2.55
N HIS A 304 -15.49 -1.43 -2.05
CA HIS A 304 -15.14 -0.02 -2.16
C HIS A 304 -13.89 0.14 -3.03
N GLY A 305 -13.90 1.13 -3.91
CA GLY A 305 -12.84 1.46 -4.83
C GLY A 305 -12.85 2.95 -5.19
N TYR A 306 -12.58 3.79 -4.20
CA TYR A 306 -12.47 5.23 -4.38
C TYR A 306 -11.22 5.60 -5.19
N SER A 307 -11.34 6.59 -6.08
CA SER A 307 -10.21 7.16 -6.83
C SER A 307 -9.36 6.10 -7.54
N THR A 308 -10.00 5.08 -8.12
CA THR A 308 -9.28 4.00 -8.83
C THR A 308 -8.95 4.38 -10.27
N LYS A 309 -8.16 3.55 -10.94
CA LYS A 309 -7.88 3.63 -12.38
C LYS A 309 -8.82 2.80 -13.23
N ILE A 310 -9.94 2.32 -12.68
CA ILE A 310 -10.88 1.49 -13.42
C ILE A 310 -11.47 2.34 -14.55
N GLU A 311 -11.33 1.88 -15.78
CA GLU A 311 -11.86 2.53 -16.99
C GLU A 311 -13.25 1.98 -17.34
N ARG A 312 -13.43 0.67 -17.15
CA ARG A 312 -14.66 -0.04 -17.51
C ARG A 312 -14.95 -1.26 -16.64
N ILE A 313 -16.23 -1.53 -16.46
CA ILE A 313 -16.75 -2.73 -15.81
C ILE A 313 -17.42 -3.61 -16.86
N GLU A 314 -16.88 -4.81 -17.06
CA GLU A 314 -17.32 -5.74 -18.11
C GLU A 314 -18.52 -6.60 -17.68
N ASN A 315 -19.09 -7.31 -18.66
CA ASN A 315 -20.16 -8.27 -18.47
C ASN A 315 -19.85 -9.23 -17.31
N CYS A 316 -20.83 -9.40 -16.42
CA CYS A 316 -20.76 -10.36 -15.32
C CYS A 316 -19.59 -10.13 -14.33
N ALA A 317 -19.03 -8.91 -14.25
CA ALA A 317 -17.97 -8.57 -13.30
C ALA A 317 -18.32 -8.87 -11.84
N PHE A 318 -19.60 -8.76 -11.46
CA PHE A 318 -20.08 -8.97 -10.09
C PHE A 318 -20.90 -10.26 -9.90
N CYS A 319 -21.03 -11.12 -10.91
CA CYS A 319 -21.83 -12.35 -10.84
C CYS A 319 -21.41 -13.32 -9.72
N ASN A 320 -20.15 -13.28 -9.31
CA ASN A 320 -19.62 -14.14 -8.26
C ASN A 320 -19.93 -13.65 -6.84
N PHE A 321 -20.58 -12.49 -6.70
CA PHE A 321 -20.86 -11.82 -5.42
C PHE A 321 -22.38 -11.67 -5.22
N PRO A 322 -23.14 -12.77 -5.05
CA PRO A 322 -24.60 -12.71 -5.06
C PRO A 322 -25.21 -12.02 -3.83
N ASN A 323 -24.42 -11.79 -2.78
CA ASN A 323 -24.85 -11.13 -1.55
C ASN A 323 -24.25 -9.73 -1.38
N LEU A 324 -23.72 -9.15 -2.47
CA LEU A 324 -23.22 -7.78 -2.49
C LEU A 324 -24.36 -6.82 -2.16
N LYS A 325 -24.08 -5.88 -1.26
CA LYS A 325 -25.02 -4.88 -0.74
C LYS A 325 -24.60 -3.47 -1.12
N GLU A 326 -23.30 -3.22 -1.18
CA GLU A 326 -22.74 -1.89 -1.43
C GLU A 326 -21.60 -1.98 -2.42
N VAL A 327 -21.67 -1.12 -3.43
CA VAL A 327 -20.59 -0.88 -4.39
C VAL A 327 -20.37 0.62 -4.47
N ASN A 328 -19.15 1.05 -4.17
CA ASN A 328 -18.75 2.45 -4.26
C ASN A 328 -17.47 2.58 -5.09
N PHE A 329 -17.53 3.35 -6.17
CA PHE A 329 -16.39 3.70 -7.04
C PHE A 329 -16.20 5.20 -7.20
N ASP A 330 -16.62 6.00 -6.22
CA ASP A 330 -16.57 7.46 -6.30
C ASP A 330 -15.18 7.98 -6.64
N PHE A 331 -15.11 9.12 -7.33
CA PHE A 331 -13.89 9.79 -7.77
C PHE A 331 -13.01 8.96 -8.73
N SER A 332 -13.53 7.87 -9.27
CA SER A 332 -12.83 7.07 -10.29
C SER A 332 -13.01 7.72 -11.67
N ASN A 333 -12.30 8.81 -11.91
CA ASN A 333 -12.44 9.66 -13.12
C ASN A 333 -12.17 8.94 -14.45
N ALA A 334 -11.52 7.77 -14.44
CA ALA A 334 -11.33 6.95 -15.63
C ALA A 334 -12.59 6.13 -15.97
N LEU A 335 -13.44 5.84 -14.98
CA LEU A 335 -14.58 4.96 -15.10
C LEU A 335 -15.68 5.65 -15.90
N SER A 336 -15.91 5.15 -17.12
CA SER A 336 -16.86 5.74 -18.07
C SER A 336 -17.85 4.74 -18.67
N PHE A 337 -17.66 3.45 -18.42
CA PHE A 337 -18.48 2.38 -18.97
C PHE A 337 -18.78 1.28 -17.94
N ILE A 338 -20.04 0.85 -17.88
CA ILE A 338 -20.49 -0.35 -17.17
C ILE A 338 -21.40 -1.12 -18.11
N ASP A 339 -21.08 -2.39 -18.35
CA ASP A 339 -21.90 -3.32 -19.10
C ASP A 339 -23.27 -3.51 -18.42
N GLU A 340 -24.36 -3.53 -19.20
CA GLU A 340 -25.72 -3.66 -18.67
C GLU A 340 -25.95 -4.95 -17.85
N ASN A 341 -25.15 -5.98 -18.09
CA ASN A 341 -25.20 -7.24 -17.35
C ASN A 341 -23.99 -7.42 -16.42
N ALA A 342 -23.31 -6.35 -16.00
CA ALA A 342 -22.22 -6.39 -15.02
C ALA A 342 -22.63 -7.10 -13.71
N PHE A 343 -23.90 -6.95 -13.29
CA PHE A 343 -24.47 -7.60 -12.10
C PHE A 343 -25.22 -8.91 -12.39
N GLY A 344 -25.23 -9.39 -13.64
CA GLY A 344 -25.79 -10.68 -14.00
C GLY A 344 -27.31 -10.76 -14.07
N PHE A 345 -28.04 -9.64 -14.22
CA PHE A 345 -29.52 -9.66 -14.26
C PHE A 345 -30.10 -10.43 -15.46
N ALA A 346 -29.39 -10.52 -16.59
CA ALA A 346 -29.85 -11.23 -17.78
C ALA A 346 -29.64 -12.75 -17.71
N HIS A 347 -28.59 -13.22 -17.00
CA HIS A 347 -28.13 -14.61 -17.12
C HIS A 347 -27.82 -15.31 -15.79
N SER A 348 -27.68 -14.57 -14.67
CA SER A 348 -27.39 -15.15 -13.37
C SER A 348 -28.67 -15.41 -12.58
N ARG A 349 -28.81 -16.64 -12.04
CA ARG A 349 -29.86 -16.95 -11.04
C ARG A 349 -29.58 -16.28 -9.69
N LEU A 350 -28.32 -15.94 -9.43
CA LEU A 350 -27.85 -15.36 -8.18
C LEU A 350 -27.36 -13.94 -8.46
N LYS A 351 -28.32 -13.00 -8.55
CA LYS A 351 -28.05 -11.57 -8.76
C LYS A 351 -28.01 -10.84 -7.41
N PRO A 352 -27.06 -9.93 -7.19
CA PRO A 352 -27.00 -9.15 -5.96
C PRO A 352 -28.20 -8.21 -5.85
N SER A 353 -28.66 -8.01 -4.62
CA SER A 353 -29.64 -6.98 -4.28
C SER A 353 -28.92 -5.85 -3.56
N LEU A 354 -28.41 -4.89 -4.32
CA LEU A 354 -27.71 -3.74 -3.76
C LEU A 354 -28.67 -2.89 -2.91
N GLU A 355 -28.17 -2.46 -1.75
CA GLU A 355 -28.78 -1.44 -0.89
C GLU A 355 -28.19 -0.06 -1.21
N LYS A 356 -26.90 -0.01 -1.58
CA LYS A 356 -26.21 1.23 -1.96
C LYS A 356 -25.36 1.06 -3.23
N PHE A 357 -25.40 2.05 -4.10
CA PHE A 357 -24.56 2.11 -5.30
C PHE A 357 -24.07 3.55 -5.51
N SER A 358 -22.76 3.74 -5.64
CA SER A 358 -22.18 5.07 -5.80
C SER A 358 -21.10 5.08 -6.88
N ILE A 359 -21.23 6.03 -7.80
CA ILE A 359 -20.31 6.36 -8.89
C ILE A 359 -20.20 7.89 -9.01
N PHE A 360 -20.23 8.58 -7.87
CA PHE A 360 -20.12 10.03 -7.78
C PHE A 360 -18.78 10.49 -8.35
N HIS A 361 -18.81 11.54 -9.17
CA HIS A 361 -17.59 12.12 -9.75
C HIS A 361 -16.77 11.10 -10.55
N CYS A 362 -17.44 10.37 -11.44
CA CYS A 362 -16.83 9.50 -12.44
C CYS A 362 -16.92 10.18 -13.84
N ASN A 363 -16.85 9.41 -14.92
CA ASN A 363 -16.88 9.92 -16.28
C ASN A 363 -18.02 9.32 -17.13
N PHE A 364 -19.18 9.05 -16.52
CA PHE A 364 -20.33 8.50 -17.22
C PHE A 364 -21.07 9.54 -18.05
N THR A 365 -21.30 9.23 -19.32
CA THR A 365 -22.20 10.02 -20.17
C THR A 365 -23.61 9.44 -20.20
N THR A 366 -23.77 8.14 -20.00
CA THR A 366 -25.05 7.44 -19.90
C THR A 366 -24.97 6.31 -18.88
N LEU A 367 -26.12 5.78 -18.48
CA LEU A 367 -26.23 4.57 -17.66
C LEU A 367 -27.32 3.66 -18.25
N PRO A 368 -27.13 2.32 -18.24
CA PRO A 368 -28.18 1.40 -18.66
C PRO A 368 -29.29 1.32 -17.60
N GLU A 369 -30.55 1.46 -18.02
CA GLU A 369 -31.71 1.30 -17.13
C GLU A 369 -31.79 -0.12 -16.54
N SER A 370 -31.38 -1.12 -17.32
CA SER A 370 -31.35 -2.55 -16.96
C SER A 370 -30.25 -2.92 -15.96
N LEU A 371 -29.31 -2.02 -15.65
CA LEU A 371 -28.11 -2.33 -14.87
C LEU A 371 -28.44 -2.81 -13.44
N LEU A 372 -29.42 -2.18 -12.80
CA LEU A 372 -29.82 -2.43 -11.42
C LEU A 372 -31.34 -2.29 -11.26
N ASN A 373 -31.88 -2.85 -10.18
CA ASN A 373 -33.19 -2.45 -9.70
C ASN A 373 -33.06 -1.12 -8.92
N TRP A 374 -33.12 0.02 -9.62
CA TRP A 374 -32.89 1.34 -9.05
C TRP A 374 -33.85 1.74 -7.91
N ASN A 375 -35.06 1.18 -7.94
CA ASN A 375 -36.09 1.44 -6.94
C ASN A 375 -35.81 0.74 -5.60
N SER A 376 -35.00 -0.33 -5.59
CA SER A 376 -34.63 -1.01 -4.34
C SER A 376 -33.45 -0.37 -3.62
N LEU A 377 -32.72 0.56 -4.26
CA LEU A 377 -31.57 1.22 -3.66
C LEU A 377 -32.03 2.21 -2.57
N LYS A 378 -31.52 2.01 -1.35
CA LYS A 378 -31.65 2.94 -0.22
C LYS A 378 -30.81 4.19 -0.41
N HIS A 379 -29.65 4.04 -1.05
CA HIS A 379 -28.76 5.14 -1.41
C HIS A 379 -28.22 4.95 -2.82
N PHE A 380 -28.33 5.98 -3.63
CA PHE A 380 -27.79 6.01 -4.98
C PHE A 380 -27.19 7.39 -5.23
N ASP A 381 -25.91 7.43 -5.59
CA ASP A 381 -25.24 8.66 -6.01
C ASP A 381 -24.48 8.43 -7.32
N ALA A 382 -24.83 9.23 -8.32
CA ALA A 382 -24.15 9.28 -9.61
C ALA A 382 -23.96 10.73 -10.05
N ALA A 383 -23.99 11.67 -9.09
CA ALA A 383 -23.80 13.08 -9.39
C ALA A 383 -22.36 13.33 -9.88
N ALA A 384 -22.13 14.55 -10.40
CA ALA A 384 -20.86 14.98 -10.95
C ALA A 384 -20.33 14.09 -12.11
N ASN A 385 -21.24 13.56 -12.94
CA ASN A 385 -20.91 12.83 -14.16
C ASN A 385 -21.34 13.65 -15.40
N PRO A 386 -20.63 13.56 -16.55
CA PRO A 386 -20.92 14.32 -17.75
C PRO A 386 -22.10 13.76 -18.56
N PHE A 387 -23.28 13.67 -17.95
CA PHE A 387 -24.44 13.02 -18.55
C PHE A 387 -24.93 13.67 -19.86
N ASN A 388 -25.33 12.83 -20.81
CA ASN A 388 -26.02 13.20 -22.03
C ASN A 388 -27.55 13.12 -21.81
N CYS A 389 -28.17 14.25 -21.55
CA CYS A 389 -29.60 14.40 -21.25
C CYS A 389 -30.46 14.32 -22.52
N ASN A 390 -30.46 13.16 -23.16
CA ASN A 390 -31.34 12.81 -24.27
C ASN A 390 -32.48 11.89 -23.80
N CYS A 391 -33.29 11.43 -24.75
CA CYS A 391 -34.42 10.55 -24.46
C CYS A 391 -34.04 9.23 -23.78
N SER A 392 -32.89 8.63 -24.11
CA SER A 392 -32.46 7.38 -23.48
C SER A 392 -32.12 7.53 -21.99
N MET A 393 -31.87 8.76 -21.51
CA MET A 393 -31.58 9.06 -20.11
C MET A 393 -32.79 9.58 -19.32
N ASN A 394 -33.99 9.63 -19.93
CA ASN A 394 -35.20 10.14 -19.29
C ASN A 394 -35.59 9.35 -18.02
N TRP A 395 -35.36 8.04 -17.99
CA TRP A 395 -35.60 7.21 -16.81
C TRP A 395 -34.78 7.69 -15.60
N LEU A 396 -33.50 8.01 -15.80
CA LEU A 396 -32.60 8.45 -14.73
C LEU A 396 -32.99 9.84 -14.24
N ILE A 397 -33.32 10.75 -15.16
CA ILE A 397 -33.77 12.10 -14.84
C ILE A 397 -35.05 12.05 -13.99
N LYS A 398 -36.03 11.21 -14.37
CA LYS A 398 -37.26 10.99 -13.59
C LYS A 398 -36.96 10.41 -12.21
N LEU A 399 -36.15 9.36 -12.15
CA LEU A 399 -35.74 8.72 -10.90
C LEU A 399 -35.11 9.72 -9.91
N ILE A 400 -34.20 10.58 -10.38
CA ILE A 400 -33.56 11.59 -9.54
C ILE A 400 -34.55 12.66 -9.10
N LYS A 401 -35.45 13.13 -9.98
CA LYS A 401 -36.51 14.08 -9.62
C LYS A 401 -37.44 13.53 -8.53
N GLU A 402 -37.75 12.23 -8.57
CA GLU A 402 -38.60 11.57 -7.57
C GLU A 402 -37.93 11.38 -6.21
N LYS A 403 -36.61 11.09 -6.17
CA LYS A 403 -35.86 10.83 -4.91
C LYS A 403 -35.45 12.11 -4.14
N SER A 404 -36.24 13.17 -4.27
CA SER A 404 -35.81 14.56 -4.05
C SER A 404 -35.21 14.88 -2.67
N ASP A 405 -35.65 14.19 -1.61
CA ASP A 405 -35.25 14.51 -0.23
C ASP A 405 -33.90 13.91 0.21
N SER A 406 -33.28 13.06 -0.62
CA SER A 406 -32.12 12.24 -0.22
C SER A 406 -30.84 12.51 -1.02
N ILE A 407 -30.91 13.37 -2.05
CA ILE A 407 -29.84 13.55 -3.04
C ILE A 407 -29.52 15.05 -3.21
N LYS A 408 -28.23 15.41 -3.27
CA LYS A 408 -27.79 16.78 -3.58
C LYS A 408 -27.95 17.07 -5.08
N HIS A 409 -29.15 17.47 -5.49
CA HIS A 409 -29.52 17.72 -6.89
C HIS A 409 -28.62 18.68 -7.66
N SER A 410 -27.94 19.60 -6.97
CA SER A 410 -27.03 20.57 -7.59
C SER A 410 -25.89 19.93 -8.38
N PHE A 411 -25.60 18.66 -8.15
CA PHE A 411 -24.51 17.96 -8.84
C PHE A 411 -24.99 17.04 -9.98
N TYR A 412 -26.30 16.95 -10.24
CA TYR A 412 -26.86 16.23 -11.38
C TYR A 412 -27.12 17.20 -12.52
N GLU A 413 -26.12 17.39 -13.37
CA GLU A 413 -26.13 18.34 -14.49
C GLU A 413 -25.94 17.64 -15.83
N CYS A 414 -26.50 18.24 -16.87
CA CYS A 414 -26.29 17.80 -18.24
C CYS A 414 -24.98 18.37 -18.79
N SER A 415 -24.18 17.53 -19.44
CA SER A 415 -23.05 17.95 -20.28
C SER A 415 -23.46 18.08 -21.75
N ASN A 416 -24.37 17.21 -22.20
CA ASN A 416 -24.92 17.20 -23.55
C ASN A 416 -26.46 17.01 -23.51
N PRO A 417 -27.18 17.35 -24.59
CA PRO A 417 -26.73 18.19 -25.71
C PRO A 417 -26.47 19.64 -25.27
N SER A 418 -25.86 20.45 -26.15
CA SER A 418 -25.47 21.84 -25.85
C SER A 418 -26.61 22.72 -25.31
N GLU A 419 -27.87 22.45 -25.71
CA GLU A 419 -29.06 23.17 -25.23
C GLU A 419 -29.30 23.02 -23.71
N PHE A 420 -28.90 21.87 -23.16
CA PHE A 420 -29.08 21.54 -21.75
C PHE A 420 -27.79 21.63 -20.94
N LYS A 421 -26.66 21.96 -21.57
CA LYS A 421 -25.37 22.03 -20.89
C LYS A 421 -25.43 22.91 -19.63
N PHE A 422 -24.94 22.37 -18.51
CA PHE A 422 -24.97 22.97 -17.16
C PHE A 422 -26.37 23.17 -16.55
N LYS A 423 -27.44 22.69 -17.19
CA LYS A 423 -28.76 22.63 -16.55
C LYS A 423 -28.81 21.43 -15.63
N THR A 424 -29.29 21.64 -14.42
CA THR A 424 -29.56 20.56 -13.47
C THR A 424 -30.76 19.74 -13.92
N PHE A 425 -30.82 18.45 -13.55
CA PHE A 425 -31.93 17.57 -13.90
C PHE A 425 -33.29 18.12 -13.48
N LEU A 426 -33.37 18.76 -12.30
CA LEU A 426 -34.58 19.42 -11.81
C LEU A 426 -35.12 20.53 -12.73
N LYS A 427 -34.23 21.21 -13.47
CA LYS A 427 -34.59 22.33 -14.35
C LYS A 427 -34.94 21.89 -15.77
N LEU A 428 -34.85 20.60 -16.09
CA LEU A 428 -35.24 20.09 -17.40
C LEU A 428 -36.76 20.04 -17.53
N PRO A 429 -37.33 20.50 -18.67
CA PRO A 429 -38.77 20.49 -18.89
C PRO A 429 -39.28 19.04 -18.95
N GLU A 430 -40.48 18.76 -18.44
CA GLU A 430 -41.05 17.40 -18.48
C GLU A 430 -41.24 16.87 -19.90
N THR A 431 -41.38 17.77 -20.87
CA THR A 431 -41.60 17.48 -22.29
C THR A 431 -40.31 17.33 -23.11
N PHE A 432 -39.12 17.33 -22.48
CA PHE A 432 -37.83 17.27 -23.21
C PHE A 432 -37.68 15.97 -24.04
N CYS A 433 -38.48 14.96 -23.74
CA CYS A 433 -38.53 13.69 -24.45
C CYS A 433 -39.96 13.35 -24.89
N ASN A 434 -40.66 14.32 -25.49
CA ASN A 434 -41.90 14.05 -26.23
C ASN A 434 -41.55 13.64 -27.67
N GLU A 435 -42.22 12.60 -28.19
CA GLU A 435 -42.07 12.06 -29.56
C GLU A 435 -42.17 13.12 -30.66
N THR A 436 -42.77 14.28 -30.38
CA THR A 436 -42.87 15.41 -31.32
C THR A 436 -41.54 16.11 -31.61
N PHE A 437 -40.52 15.98 -30.76
CA PHE A 437 -39.20 16.60 -30.98
C PHE A 437 -38.28 15.76 -31.88
N GLU A 438 -38.53 14.45 -32.02
CA GLU A 438 -37.81 13.60 -32.98
C GLU A 438 -38.21 13.90 -34.45
N ASN A 439 -39.38 14.52 -34.66
CA ASN A 439 -39.86 14.89 -36.00
C ASN A 439 -39.44 16.29 -36.47
N SER A 440 -38.73 17.08 -35.66
CA SER A 440 -38.23 18.41 -36.08
C SER A 440 -36.87 18.39 -36.81
N THR A 441 -36.28 17.21 -37.05
CA THR A 441 -35.09 17.07 -37.91
C THR A 441 -35.28 16.01 -38.99
N THR A 442 -36.25 16.19 -39.89
CA THR A 442 -36.17 15.60 -41.24
C THR A 442 -36.80 16.52 -42.29
N SER A 443 -35.98 16.97 -43.25
CA SER A 443 -36.32 17.02 -44.69
C SER A 443 -35.16 17.63 -45.48
N ILE A 444 -34.23 16.78 -45.92
CA ILE A 444 -33.49 17.02 -47.16
C ILE A 444 -34.16 16.14 -48.22
N PRO A 445 -34.57 16.65 -49.39
CA PRO A 445 -35.31 15.86 -50.37
C PRO A 445 -34.39 14.83 -51.04
N SER A 446 -34.89 13.61 -51.15
CA SER A 446 -34.34 12.55 -51.98
C SER A 446 -34.67 12.80 -53.45
N THR A 447 -33.65 13.08 -54.27
CA THR A 447 -33.76 12.93 -55.73
C THR A 447 -33.05 11.66 -56.19
N SER A 448 -33.83 10.86 -56.91
CA SER A 448 -33.48 9.63 -57.61
C SER A 448 -32.44 9.84 -58.70
N THR A 449 -31.39 9.03 -58.71
CA THR A 449 -30.70 8.59 -59.95
C THR A 449 -30.23 7.15 -59.81
N THR A 450 -30.57 6.37 -60.83
CA THR A 450 -30.25 4.96 -61.08
C THR A 450 -28.74 4.63 -61.07
N PRO A 451 -28.33 3.37 -60.78
CA PRO A 451 -26.93 2.98 -60.72
C PRO A 451 -26.39 2.53 -62.09
N LEU A 452 -25.16 2.95 -62.42
CA LEU A 452 -24.30 2.42 -63.50
C LEU A 452 -22.93 2.01 -62.89
N PRO A 453 -22.17 1.12 -63.54
CA PRO A 453 -21.43 0.05 -62.88
C PRO A 453 -20.10 0.50 -62.25
N VAL A 454 -19.76 -0.19 -61.16
CA VAL A 454 -18.50 -0.07 -60.43
C VAL A 454 -17.35 -0.63 -61.27
N THR A 455 -16.49 0.25 -61.76
CA THR A 455 -15.09 -0.07 -62.06
C THR A 455 -14.25 0.16 -60.81
N VAL A 456 -13.51 -0.86 -60.41
CA VAL A 456 -12.53 -0.82 -59.32
C VAL A 456 -11.37 0.09 -59.73
N THR A 457 -11.19 1.21 -59.02
CA THR A 457 -9.92 1.93 -58.97
C THR A 457 -9.59 2.31 -57.53
N GLU A 458 -8.32 2.09 -57.21
CA GLU A 458 -7.68 2.16 -55.91
C GLU A 458 -7.86 3.51 -55.20
N ALA A 459 -8.02 3.45 -53.87
CA ALA A 459 -8.08 4.63 -53.02
C ALA A 459 -6.73 5.35 -52.98
N ALA A 460 -6.72 6.61 -53.42
CA ALA A 460 -5.64 7.55 -53.19
C ALA A 460 -5.52 7.85 -51.68
N THR A 461 -4.39 7.50 -51.10
CA THR A 461 -3.99 7.88 -49.74
C THR A 461 -3.56 9.35 -49.72
N SER A 462 -4.09 10.13 -48.78
CA SER A 462 -3.73 11.53 -48.59
C SER A 462 -2.28 11.68 -48.07
N PRO A 463 -1.49 12.66 -48.55
CA PRO A 463 -0.13 12.87 -48.10
C PRO A 463 -0.10 13.78 -46.87
N PHE A 464 -0.37 13.26 -45.67
CA PHE A 464 -0.19 14.06 -44.43
C PHE A 464 0.43 13.31 -43.23
N ASN A 465 0.85 12.04 -43.39
CA ASN A 465 1.41 11.25 -42.29
C ASN A 465 2.95 11.13 -42.26
N GLY A 466 3.66 11.57 -43.31
CA GLY A 466 5.13 11.45 -43.37
C GLY A 466 5.87 12.45 -42.49
N HIS A 467 5.43 13.71 -42.46
CA HIS A 467 6.10 14.76 -41.69
C HIS A 467 5.90 14.60 -40.17
N LEU A 468 4.72 14.18 -39.72
CA LEU A 468 4.46 13.96 -38.30
C LEU A 468 5.28 12.78 -37.74
N MET A 469 5.42 11.70 -38.51
CA MET A 469 6.28 10.57 -38.15
C MET A 469 7.76 10.95 -38.07
N LEU A 470 8.24 11.76 -39.03
CA LEU A 470 9.62 12.28 -39.01
C LEU A 470 9.88 13.16 -37.78
N ILE A 471 8.93 14.03 -37.42
CA ILE A 471 9.04 14.87 -36.22
C ILE A 471 9.07 14.00 -34.95
N ILE A 472 8.20 12.99 -34.84
CA ILE A 472 8.19 12.07 -33.70
C ILE A 472 9.50 11.28 -33.59
N LEU A 473 10.05 10.81 -34.72
CA LEU A 473 11.33 10.10 -34.75
C LEU A 473 12.50 11.02 -34.36
N MET A 474 12.51 12.27 -34.80
CA MET A 474 13.54 13.24 -34.40
C MET A 474 13.47 13.59 -32.90
N ILE A 475 12.27 13.70 -32.34
CA ILE A 475 12.06 13.93 -30.91
C ILE A 475 12.57 12.73 -30.10
N LEU A 476 12.23 11.51 -30.51
CA LEU A 476 12.72 10.28 -29.86
C LEU A 476 14.25 10.19 -29.91
N LEU A 477 14.86 10.50 -31.05
CA LEU A 477 16.32 10.50 -31.21
C LEU A 477 17.00 11.53 -30.29
N PHE A 478 16.41 12.72 -30.15
CA PHE A 478 16.91 13.75 -29.24
C PHE A 478 16.89 13.27 -27.78
N PHE A 479 15.81 12.62 -27.34
CA PHE A 479 15.73 12.07 -25.98
C PHE A 479 16.75 10.94 -25.72
N ILE A 480 17.00 10.09 -26.72
CA ILE A 480 18.00 9.02 -26.61
C ILE A 480 19.41 9.62 -26.48
N ILE A 481 19.75 10.62 -27.29
CA ILE A 481 21.06 11.30 -27.23
C ILE A 481 21.22 12.04 -25.90
N ALA A 482 20.19 12.77 -25.44
CA ALA A 482 20.22 13.46 -24.15
C ALA A 482 20.41 12.47 -22.99
N PHE A 483 19.73 11.32 -23.03
CA PHE A 483 19.89 10.26 -22.02
C PHE A 483 21.31 9.68 -22.05
N ALA A 484 21.87 9.40 -23.23
CA ALA A 484 23.24 8.91 -23.37
C ALA A 484 24.28 9.91 -22.84
N ILE A 485 24.09 11.22 -23.08
CA ILE A 485 24.97 12.27 -22.55
C ILE A 485 24.87 12.37 -21.03
N ILE A 486 23.66 12.25 -20.46
CA ILE A 486 23.46 12.29 -19.00
C ILE A 486 24.10 11.07 -18.34
N VAL A 487 23.90 9.87 -18.89
CA VAL A 487 24.50 8.64 -18.36
C VAL A 487 26.01 8.65 -18.52
N GLY A 488 26.52 9.07 -19.69
CA GLY A 488 27.95 9.23 -19.95
C GLY A 488 28.59 10.30 -19.06
N GLY A 489 27.92 11.43 -18.85
CA GLY A 489 28.35 12.49 -17.95
C GLY A 489 28.34 12.05 -16.48
N TYR A 490 27.35 11.26 -16.07
CA TYR A 490 27.29 10.65 -14.74
C TYR A 490 28.42 9.65 -14.52
N TYR A 491 28.71 8.79 -15.50
CA TYR A 491 29.85 7.87 -15.47
C TYR A 491 31.19 8.61 -15.45
N TYR A 492 31.33 9.65 -16.27
CA TYR A 492 32.54 10.49 -16.30
C TYR A 492 32.75 11.24 -14.97
N TYR A 493 31.66 11.72 -14.34
CA TYR A 493 31.71 12.41 -13.05
C TYR A 493 32.07 11.47 -11.90
N GLN A 494 31.53 10.24 -11.88
CA GLN A 494 31.88 9.23 -10.88
C GLN A 494 33.35 8.76 -11.00
N ASN A 495 33.94 8.82 -12.19
CA ASN A 495 35.31 8.38 -12.44
C ASN A 495 36.39 9.47 -12.31
N ARG A 496 36.03 10.75 -12.10
CA ARG A 496 37.00 11.79 -11.72
C ARG A 496 37.29 11.75 -10.21
N LYS A 497 38.17 10.84 -9.79
CA LYS A 497 38.93 11.03 -8.55
C LYS A 497 39.88 12.22 -8.74
N ILE A 498 39.60 13.32 -8.03
CA ILE A 498 40.56 14.40 -7.80
C ILE A 498 41.71 13.79 -7.01
N ILE A 499 42.85 13.57 -7.67
CA ILE A 499 44.10 13.24 -7.00
C ILE A 499 44.60 14.54 -6.37
N GLN A 500 44.28 14.77 -5.09
CA GLN A 500 45.06 15.68 -4.25
C GLN A 500 46.30 14.90 -3.80
N ILE A 501 47.43 15.16 -4.47
CA ILE A 501 48.75 14.74 -4.01
C ILE A 501 49.10 15.64 -2.81
N PRO A 502 49.42 15.10 -1.62
CA PRO A 502 50.06 15.89 -0.58
C PRO A 502 51.50 16.16 -1.02
N ARG A 503 51.88 17.43 -1.19
CA ARG A 503 53.28 17.83 -1.32
C ARG A 503 54.03 17.35 -0.08
N ASN A 504 55.03 16.48 -0.26
CA ASN A 504 56.24 16.41 0.55
C ASN A 504 57.29 15.56 -0.19
N GLY A 505 58.44 16.19 -0.47
CA GLY A 505 59.75 15.53 -0.55
C GLY A 505 60.14 14.84 -1.85
N GLU A 506 60.96 15.55 -2.63
CA GLU A 506 62.18 15.10 -3.33
C GLU A 506 62.20 13.79 -4.16
N ASP A 507 62.55 14.02 -5.44
CA ASP A 507 63.40 13.24 -6.35
C ASP A 507 62.85 12.04 -7.16
N ASP A 508 63.09 12.21 -8.46
CA ASP A 508 63.35 11.27 -9.56
C ASP A 508 62.25 10.48 -10.30
N GLU A 509 62.24 10.78 -11.61
CA GLU A 509 61.94 10.02 -12.83
C GLU A 509 61.33 8.60 -12.69
N ASP A 510 60.12 8.41 -13.25
CA ASP A 510 59.91 7.55 -14.44
C ASP A 510 58.42 7.49 -14.83
N LEU A 511 58.12 7.92 -16.05
CA LEU A 511 56.82 7.77 -16.71
C LEU A 511 56.79 6.41 -17.43
N ILE A 512 55.87 5.54 -17.03
CA ILE A 512 55.42 4.41 -17.86
C ILE A 512 53.94 4.64 -18.18
N GLU A 513 53.68 4.96 -19.44
CA GLU A 513 52.37 4.85 -20.09
C GLU A 513 52.00 3.36 -20.22
N GLU A 514 50.83 2.97 -19.74
CA GLU A 514 50.10 1.82 -20.29
C GLU A 514 48.67 2.25 -20.61
N ASP A 515 48.40 2.31 -21.92
CA ASP A 515 47.09 2.42 -22.55
C ASP A 515 46.16 1.29 -22.07
N PHE A 516 44.91 1.63 -21.77
CA PHE A 516 43.83 0.65 -21.73
C PHE A 516 42.75 1.00 -22.76
N ASP A 517 42.66 0.10 -23.74
CA ASP A 517 41.69 -0.03 -24.81
C ASP A 517 40.24 0.19 -24.36
N THR A 518 39.56 1.12 -25.01
CA THR A 518 38.10 1.27 -24.96
C THR A 518 37.46 0.68 -26.21
N GLU A 519 37.32 -0.64 -26.26
CA GLU A 519 36.33 -1.31 -27.11
C GLU A 519 35.39 -2.13 -26.24
N ASN A 520 34.29 -1.48 -25.82
CA ASN A 520 32.95 -2.01 -25.51
C ASN A 520 32.28 -1.19 -24.42
N VAL A 521 31.62 -0.08 -24.79
CA VAL A 521 30.43 0.47 -24.12
C VAL A 521 29.50 1.05 -25.16
#